data_AF-A0A9X9F1V9-F1
#
_entry.id   AF-A0A9X9F1V9-F1
#
_cell.length_a   1.000
_cell.length_b   1.000
_cell.length_c   1.000
_cell.angle_alpha   90.00
_cell.angle_beta   90.00
_cell.angle_gamma   90.00
#
_symmetry.space_group_name_H-M   'P 1'
#
loop_
_entity.id
_entity.type
_entity.pdbx_description
1 polymer ?
#
loop_
_entity_poly.entity_id
_entity_poly.type
_entity_poly.pdbx_seq_one_letter_code
_entity_poly.pdbx_strand_id
1 'polypeptide(L)'
;MYNSKTANQLLEKDQQTYQSIRWIGFIKSDETGNFTFKLSDDEHAVIEIDEKVVSNQGKEKQSVHVEKDKLVPIKIEYRSNAPLQSDTKLLQDLKLYKIDAKENLILVGKEDLKNPDFQATKSMESLRKAAQTTLFNGISLDNEHKDTDGDSIPDIWEENGYTIQN
;
A
#
# COMPACT_ATOMS: atom_id res chain seq x y z
N MET A 1 -10.75 2.94 -9.50
CA MET A 1 -10.78 1.82 -10.48
C MET A 1 -9.93 2.28 -11.65
N TYR A 2 -8.92 1.51 -12.07
CA TYR A 2 -7.99 1.91 -13.14
C TYR A 2 -8.71 1.99 -14.50
N ASN A 3 -8.57 3.10 -15.24
CA ASN A 3 -9.16 3.28 -16.57
C ASN A 3 -8.11 3.04 -17.65
N SER A 4 -7.91 1.77 -18.01
CA SER A 4 -6.90 1.34 -18.98
C SER A 4 -7.07 1.97 -20.37
N LYS A 5 -8.30 2.32 -20.78
CA LYS A 5 -8.56 2.95 -22.08
C LYS A 5 -7.91 4.33 -22.18
N THR A 6 -7.98 5.12 -21.11
CA THR A 6 -7.45 6.49 -21.11
C THR A 6 -5.94 6.50 -20.88
N ALA A 7 -5.43 5.63 -20.01
CA ALA A 7 -3.99 5.46 -19.82
C ALA A 7 -3.30 5.09 -21.14
N ASN A 8 -3.88 4.16 -21.91
CA ASN A 8 -3.39 3.78 -23.25
C ASN A 8 -3.47 4.90 -24.30
N GLN A 9 -4.16 6.02 -24.04
CA GLN A 9 -4.17 7.19 -24.92
C GLN A 9 -3.10 8.22 -24.56
N LEU A 10 -2.65 8.23 -23.30
CA LEU A 10 -1.73 9.24 -22.76
C LEU A 10 -0.30 8.72 -22.59
N LEU A 11 -0.13 7.40 -22.39
CA LEU A 11 1.14 6.77 -22.07
C LEU A 11 1.43 5.63 -23.04
N GLU A 12 2.70 5.52 -23.42
CA GLU A 12 3.21 4.36 -24.13
C GLU A 12 3.16 3.11 -23.22
N LYS A 13 3.14 1.91 -23.80
CA LYS A 13 2.97 0.66 -23.02
C LYS A 13 4.11 0.38 -22.06
N ASP A 14 5.33 0.73 -22.45
CA ASP A 14 6.52 0.60 -21.60
C ASP A 14 6.43 1.49 -20.35
N GLN A 15 5.82 2.68 -20.46
CA GLN A 15 5.54 3.58 -19.33
C GLN A 15 4.43 3.06 -18.40
N GLN A 16 3.67 2.04 -18.81
CA GLN A 16 2.62 1.39 -18.02
C GLN A 16 3.07 0.04 -17.44
N THR A 17 4.40 -0.15 -17.35
CA THR A 17 5.03 -1.33 -16.78
C THR A 17 5.53 -1.03 -15.37
N TYR A 18 5.07 -1.80 -14.39
CA TYR A 18 5.40 -1.61 -12.98
C TYR A 18 6.24 -2.78 -12.46
N GLN A 19 7.18 -2.50 -11.55
CA GLN A 19 7.93 -3.55 -10.85
C GLN A 19 7.52 -3.68 -9.38
N SER A 20 7.03 -2.58 -8.81
CA SER A 20 6.63 -2.50 -7.42
C SER A 20 5.43 -1.59 -7.24
N ILE A 21 4.67 -1.83 -6.18
CA ILE A 21 3.55 -1.00 -5.75
C ILE A 21 3.65 -0.81 -4.24
N ARG A 22 3.34 0.40 -3.78
CA ARG A 22 3.25 0.72 -2.37
C ARG A 22 1.86 1.29 -2.07
N TRP A 23 1.25 0.79 -1.01
CA TRP A 23 0.04 1.36 -0.42
C TRP A 23 0.36 1.84 0.99
N ILE A 24 0.01 3.08 1.31
CA ILE A 24 0.10 3.66 2.65
C ILE A 24 -1.28 4.18 3.01
N GLY A 25 -1.73 3.90 4.22
CA GLY A 25 -3.02 4.36 4.71
C GLY A 25 -3.26 3.95 6.14
N PHE A 26 -4.53 3.83 6.48
CA PHE A 26 -4.98 3.36 7.78
C PHE A 26 -5.97 2.22 7.59
N ILE A 27 -5.91 1.27 8.52
CA ILE A 27 -6.86 0.17 8.63
C ILE A 27 -7.60 0.27 9.95
N LYS A 28 -8.87 -0.13 9.96
CA LYS A 28 -9.67 -0.35 11.17
C LYS A 28 -10.39 -1.69 11.05
N SER A 29 -10.92 -2.14 12.17
CA SER A 29 -11.78 -3.32 12.24
C SER A 29 -13.12 -2.94 12.86
N ASP A 30 -14.19 -3.62 12.44
CA ASP A 30 -15.53 -3.55 13.00
C ASP A 30 -15.66 -4.25 14.35
N GLU A 31 -14.70 -5.12 14.67
CA GLU A 31 -14.55 -5.80 15.95
C GLU A 31 -13.13 -5.67 16.53
N THR A 32 -13.05 -5.68 17.86
CA THR A 32 -11.77 -5.75 18.58
C THR A 32 -11.25 -7.18 18.57
N GLY A 33 -10.00 -7.38 18.16
CA GLY A 33 -9.44 -8.72 18.08
C GLY A 33 -7.98 -8.76 17.69
N ASN A 34 -7.45 -9.98 17.67
CA ASN A 34 -6.11 -10.28 17.18
C ASN A 34 -6.23 -10.81 15.75
N PHE A 35 -5.53 -10.17 14.81
CA PHE A 35 -5.60 -10.50 13.39
C PHE A 35 -4.22 -10.75 12.81
N THR A 36 -4.13 -11.67 11.85
CA THR A 36 -2.98 -11.74 10.92
C THR A 36 -3.42 -11.24 9.56
N PHE A 37 -2.49 -10.75 8.74
CA PHE A 37 -2.81 -10.13 7.45
C PHE A 37 -2.06 -10.83 6.31
N LYS A 38 -2.70 -10.90 5.14
CA LYS A 38 -2.07 -11.40 3.91
C LYS A 38 -2.66 -10.79 2.65
N LEU A 39 -1.87 -10.70 1.59
CA LEU A 39 -2.42 -10.49 0.25
C LEU A 39 -2.86 -11.83 -0.38
N SER A 40 -3.62 -11.77 -1.48
CA SER A 40 -3.89 -12.94 -2.33
C SER A 40 -2.61 -13.46 -2.99
N ASP A 41 -1.64 -12.59 -3.27
CA ASP A 41 -0.31 -12.90 -3.80
C ASP A 41 0.79 -12.51 -2.79
N ASP A 42 0.76 -13.19 -1.65
CA ASP A 42 1.44 -12.79 -0.42
C ASP A 42 2.97 -12.96 -0.44
N GLU A 43 3.47 -13.90 -1.26
CA GLU A 43 4.91 -14.21 -1.39
C GLU A 43 5.72 -13.03 -1.94
N HIS A 44 5.03 -12.10 -2.60
CA HIS A 44 5.61 -10.91 -3.21
C HIS A 44 5.41 -9.64 -2.37
N ALA A 45 4.85 -9.76 -1.17
CA ALA A 45 4.44 -8.62 -0.36
C ALA A 45 5.06 -8.60 1.04
N VAL A 46 5.35 -7.40 1.53
CA VAL A 46 5.64 -7.14 2.94
C VAL A 46 4.56 -6.22 3.48
N ILE A 47 3.99 -6.57 4.63
CA ILE A 47 2.92 -5.82 5.28
C ILE A 47 3.42 -5.34 6.63
N GLU A 48 3.29 -4.06 6.86
CA GLU A 48 3.57 -3.37 8.12
C GLU A 48 2.26 -2.79 8.69
N ILE A 49 2.03 -3.01 9.98
CA ILE A 49 0.92 -2.41 10.73
C ILE A 49 1.50 -1.82 12.01
N ASP A 50 1.15 -0.56 12.30
CA ASP A 50 1.68 0.18 13.45
C ASP A 50 3.22 0.12 13.53
N GLU A 51 3.87 0.36 12.39
CA GLU A 51 5.34 0.36 12.23
C GLU A 51 6.03 -0.98 12.53
N LYS A 52 5.28 -2.08 12.56
CA LYS A 52 5.80 -3.44 12.75
C LYS A 52 5.50 -4.28 11.52
N VAL A 53 6.51 -4.97 10.99
CA VAL A 53 6.32 -5.95 9.93
C VAL A 53 5.56 -7.16 10.49
N VAL A 54 4.38 -7.41 9.94
CA VAL A 54 3.45 -8.47 10.38
C VAL A 54 3.33 -9.61 9.39
N SER A 55 3.84 -9.40 8.18
CA SER A 55 3.95 -10.40 7.13
C SER A 55 5.13 -10.04 6.25
N ASN A 56 6.00 -11.01 6.02
CA ASN A 56 7.18 -10.84 5.19
C ASN A 56 7.20 -11.93 4.11
N GLN A 57 6.76 -11.58 2.91
CA GLN A 57 6.79 -12.43 1.73
C GLN A 57 6.13 -13.79 1.96
N GLY A 58 4.89 -13.77 2.47
CA GLY A 58 4.14 -14.99 2.82
C GLY A 58 4.58 -15.69 4.10
N LYS A 59 5.67 -15.23 4.72
CA LYS A 59 6.29 -15.83 5.91
C LYS A 59 6.20 -14.88 7.11
N GLU A 60 6.70 -15.35 8.26
CA GLU A 60 6.89 -14.54 9.48
C GLU A 60 5.60 -13.81 9.91
N LYS A 61 4.47 -14.52 9.85
CA LYS A 61 3.15 -13.98 10.18
C LYS A 61 3.07 -13.64 11.66
N GLN A 62 2.83 -12.37 11.96
CA GLN A 62 2.58 -11.89 13.32
C GLN A 62 1.13 -11.46 13.48
N SER A 63 0.56 -11.78 14.63
CA SER A 63 -0.76 -11.30 14.99
C SER A 63 -0.68 -9.91 15.61
N VAL A 64 -1.58 -9.02 15.21
CA VAL A 64 -1.71 -7.67 15.76
C VAL A 64 -3.06 -7.50 16.42
N HIS A 65 -3.05 -6.87 17.59
CA HIS A 65 -4.26 -6.45 18.28
C HIS A 65 -4.81 -5.18 17.65
N VAL A 66 -6.03 -5.24 17.10
CA VAL A 66 -6.74 -4.10 16.54
C VAL A 66 -7.99 -3.86 17.38
N GLU A 67 -8.14 -2.64 17.89
CA GLU A 67 -9.35 -2.21 18.58
C GLU A 67 -10.43 -1.80 17.58
N LYS A 68 -11.68 -2.10 17.91
CA LYS A 68 -12.85 -1.70 17.11
C LYS A 68 -12.80 -0.20 16.78
N ASP A 69 -13.00 0.11 15.51
CA ASP A 69 -13.06 1.46 14.93
C ASP A 69 -11.81 2.33 15.11
N LYS A 70 -10.75 1.82 15.75
CA LYS A 70 -9.47 2.52 15.89
C LYS A 70 -8.70 2.42 14.58
N LEU A 71 -8.29 3.58 14.07
CA LEU A 71 -7.41 3.66 12.90
C LEU A 71 -5.98 3.33 13.30
N VAL A 72 -5.39 2.39 12.58
CA VAL A 72 -4.01 1.96 12.75
C VAL A 72 -3.28 2.14 11.42
N PRO A 73 -2.07 2.74 11.39
CA PRO A 73 -1.31 2.87 10.17
C PRO A 73 -1.04 1.50 9.53
N ILE A 74 -1.20 1.43 8.22
CA ILE A 74 -0.85 0.27 7.41
C ILE A 74 0.02 0.71 6.24
N LYS A 75 1.08 -0.06 5.99
CA LYS A 75 1.94 0.07 4.82
C LYS A 75 2.10 -1.30 4.19
N ILE A 76 1.87 -1.39 2.88
CA ILE A 76 2.04 -2.60 2.11
C ILE A 76 2.96 -2.28 0.96
N GLU A 77 4.02 -3.06 0.80
CA GLU A 77 4.88 -3.01 -0.38
C GLU A 77 4.83 -4.35 -1.10
N TYR A 78 4.59 -4.28 -2.40
CA TYR A 78 4.52 -5.43 -3.29
C TYR A 78 5.61 -5.29 -4.35
N ARG A 79 6.35 -6.38 -4.60
CA ARG A 79 7.39 -6.44 -5.63
C ARG A 79 7.28 -7.73 -6.41
N SER A 80 6.95 -7.61 -7.69
CA SER A 80 6.88 -8.76 -8.58
C SER A 80 8.27 -9.16 -9.07
N ASN A 81 8.44 -10.45 -9.37
CA ASN A 81 9.65 -10.97 -10.03
C ASN A 81 9.64 -10.68 -11.54
N ALA A 82 8.48 -10.32 -12.11
CA ALA A 82 8.33 -9.99 -13.52
C ALA A 82 7.63 -8.63 -13.66
N PRO A 83 7.89 -7.88 -14.73
CA PRO A 83 7.21 -6.62 -14.95
C PRO A 83 5.69 -6.80 -15.05
N LEU A 84 4.95 -6.02 -14.27
CA LEU A 84 3.50 -6.01 -14.20
C LEU A 84 2.96 -5.02 -15.23
N GLN A 85 2.04 -5.45 -16.08
CA GLN A 85 1.25 -4.53 -16.88
C GLN A 85 0.04 -4.07 -16.08
N SER A 86 -0.38 -2.83 -16.31
CA SER A 86 -1.53 -2.20 -15.65
C SER A 86 -2.85 -2.96 -15.81
N ASP A 87 -3.00 -3.73 -16.88
CA ASP A 87 -4.18 -4.55 -17.20
C ASP A 87 -4.06 -6.02 -16.77
N THR A 88 -2.98 -6.40 -16.07
CA THR A 88 -2.83 -7.78 -15.59
C THR A 88 -3.95 -8.16 -14.64
N LYS A 89 -4.50 -9.36 -14.82
CA LYS A 89 -5.48 -9.94 -13.89
C LYS A 89 -4.95 -9.98 -12.45
N LEU A 90 -3.64 -10.18 -12.29
CA LEU A 90 -2.98 -10.18 -11.00
C LEU A 90 -3.26 -8.91 -10.19
N LEU A 91 -3.08 -7.72 -10.80
CA LEU A 91 -3.35 -6.46 -10.12
C LEU A 91 -4.84 -6.20 -9.88
N GLN A 92 -5.71 -6.70 -10.78
CA GLN A 92 -7.16 -6.57 -10.63
C GLN A 92 -7.74 -7.47 -9.53
N ASP A 93 -7.13 -8.64 -9.32
CA ASP A 93 -7.56 -9.65 -8.35
C ASP A 93 -6.76 -9.60 -7.04
N LEU A 94 -5.81 -8.65 -6.91
CA LEU A 94 -5.02 -8.46 -5.71
C LEU A 94 -5.93 -7.98 -4.56
N LYS A 95 -6.01 -8.78 -3.50
CA LYS A 95 -6.91 -8.56 -2.37
C LYS A 95 -6.15 -8.67 -1.06
N LEU A 96 -6.49 -7.81 -0.12
CA LEU A 96 -6.00 -7.87 1.26
C LEU A 96 -7.01 -8.62 2.12
N TYR A 97 -6.52 -9.51 2.97
CA TYR A 97 -7.32 -10.26 3.93
C TYR A 97 -6.78 -10.07 5.35
N LYS A 98 -7.70 -10.06 6.31
CA LYS A 98 -7.42 -10.26 7.74
C LYS A 98 -7.91 -11.65 8.14
N ILE A 99 -7.18 -12.33 9.01
CA ILE A 99 -7.54 -13.65 9.53
C ILE A 99 -7.70 -13.51 11.05
N ASP A 100 -8.87 -13.85 11.56
CA ASP A 100 -9.19 -13.75 12.99
C ASP A 100 -8.57 -14.91 13.79
N ALA A 101 -8.72 -14.87 15.12
CA ALA A 101 -8.23 -15.92 16.02
C ALA A 101 -8.92 -17.29 15.84
N LYS A 102 -10.02 -17.35 15.08
CA LYS A 102 -10.74 -18.58 14.73
C LYS A 102 -10.38 -19.09 13.33
N GLU A 103 -9.34 -18.50 12.72
CA GLU A 103 -8.88 -18.79 11.35
C GLU A 103 -9.88 -18.43 10.24
N ASN A 104 -10.86 -17.58 10.52
CA ASN A 104 -11.76 -17.09 9.48
C ASN A 104 -11.03 -16.09 8.58
N LEU A 105 -11.06 -16.35 7.28
CA LEU A 105 -10.51 -15.45 6.27
C LEU A 105 -11.52 -14.35 5.94
N ILE A 106 -11.22 -13.12 6.32
CA ILE A 106 -12.09 -11.96 6.13
C ILE A 106 -11.46 -11.04 5.09
N LEU A 107 -12.20 -10.72 4.04
CA LEU A 107 -11.77 -9.74 3.04
C LEU A 107 -11.74 -8.34 3.68
N VAL A 108 -10.63 -7.62 3.54
CA VAL A 108 -10.56 -6.22 3.97
C VAL A 108 -11.28 -5.36 2.95
N GLY A 109 -12.37 -4.73 3.40
CA GLY A 109 -13.26 -3.92 2.57
C GLY A 109 -12.82 -2.45 2.46
N LYS A 110 -13.59 -1.67 1.70
CA LYS A 110 -13.36 -0.22 1.56
C LYS A 110 -13.62 0.51 2.88
N GLU A 111 -14.56 0.00 3.66
CA GLU A 111 -14.99 0.50 4.97
C GLU A 111 -13.93 0.29 6.06
N ASP A 112 -13.07 -0.71 5.90
CA ASP A 112 -11.94 -1.00 6.79
C ASP A 112 -10.75 -0.10 6.51
N LEU A 113 -10.68 0.50 5.32
CA LEU A 113 -9.55 1.31 4.87
C LEU A 113 -9.87 2.80 4.91
N LYS A 114 -8.89 3.59 5.32
CA LYS A 114 -8.92 5.05 5.23
C LYS A 114 -7.67 5.56 4.56
N ASN A 115 -7.88 6.51 3.65
CA ASN A 115 -6.79 7.31 3.12
C ASN A 115 -6.16 8.12 4.26
N PRO A 116 -4.87 8.45 4.12
CA PRO A 116 -4.24 9.40 5.01
C PRO A 116 -4.95 10.75 5.03
N ASP A 117 -4.93 11.41 6.18
CA ASP A 117 -5.50 12.74 6.37
C ASP A 117 -4.40 13.80 6.35
N PHE A 118 -4.27 14.48 5.21
CA PHE A 118 -3.28 15.53 4.99
C PHE A 118 -3.50 16.80 5.83
N GLN A 119 -4.64 16.93 6.52
CA GLN A 119 -4.89 18.06 7.43
C GLN A 119 -4.51 17.72 8.87
N ALA A 120 -4.44 16.43 9.23
CA ALA A 120 -4.14 15.98 10.57
C ALA A 120 -2.63 15.75 10.76
N THR A 121 -1.99 16.52 11.65
CA THR A 121 -0.54 16.46 11.90
C THR A 121 -0.03 15.05 12.18
N LYS A 122 -0.73 14.27 13.03
CA LYS A 122 -0.34 12.89 13.35
C LYS A 122 -0.39 11.96 12.13
N SER A 123 -1.39 12.14 11.26
CA SER A 123 -1.53 11.35 10.05
C SER A 123 -0.41 11.67 9.06
N MET A 124 -0.08 12.96 8.90
CA MET A 124 1.06 13.39 8.09
C MET A 124 2.42 12.90 8.62
N GLU A 125 2.62 12.86 9.94
CA GLU A 125 3.85 12.32 10.51
C GLU A 125 4.02 10.83 10.21
N SER A 126 2.96 10.03 10.40
CA SER A 126 2.97 8.60 10.03
C SER A 126 3.19 8.40 8.53
N LEU A 127 2.58 9.24 7.69
CA LEU A 127 2.78 9.22 6.24
C LEU A 127 4.22 9.46 5.83
N ARG A 128 4.81 10.56 6.30
CA ARG A 128 6.18 10.94 5.95
C ARG A 128 7.16 9.84 6.31
N LYS A 129 7.01 9.26 7.51
CA LYS A 129 7.85 8.14 7.95
C LYS A 129 7.65 6.89 7.09
N ALA A 130 6.40 6.55 6.76
CA ALA A 130 6.08 5.42 5.90
C ALA A 130 6.61 5.60 4.47
N ALA A 131 6.58 6.82 3.93
CA ALA A 131 7.03 7.14 2.57
C ALA A 131 8.57 7.12 2.42
N GLN A 132 9.30 7.53 3.46
CA GLN A 132 10.77 7.66 3.46
C GLN A 132 11.53 6.36 3.66
N THR A 133 10.85 5.23 3.83
CA THR A 133 11.49 3.93 4.04
C THR A 133 10.94 2.89 3.09
N THR A 134 11.69 1.81 2.88
CA THR A 134 11.23 0.59 2.20
C THR A 134 11.18 -0.54 3.22
N LEU A 135 10.21 -1.44 3.07
CA LEU A 135 10.10 -2.66 3.87
C LEU A 135 11.01 -3.77 3.33
N PHE A 136 11.45 -3.67 2.07
CA PHE A 136 12.43 -4.58 1.50
C PHE A 136 13.85 -4.17 1.88
N ASN A 137 14.58 -5.11 2.50
CA ASN A 137 15.97 -4.93 2.90
C ASN A 137 16.91 -4.69 1.71
N GLY A 138 17.93 -3.85 1.92
CA GLY A 138 19.03 -3.65 0.96
C GLY A 138 18.69 -2.74 -0.23
N ILE A 139 17.55 -2.04 -0.20
CA ILE A 139 17.17 -1.06 -1.20
C ILE A 139 17.27 0.34 -0.60
N SER A 140 18.00 1.24 -1.25
CA SER A 140 17.93 2.68 -1.00
C SER A 140 16.79 3.27 -1.82
N LEU A 141 16.02 4.20 -1.24
CA LEU A 141 15.07 4.96 -2.03
C LEU A 141 15.83 5.84 -3.03
N ASP A 142 15.36 5.85 -4.27
CA ASP A 142 15.85 6.76 -5.30
C ASP A 142 15.35 8.19 -5.02
N ASN A 143 16.14 9.17 -5.41
CA ASN A 143 15.82 10.59 -5.27
C ASN A 143 14.65 11.02 -6.17
N GLU A 144 14.30 10.25 -7.21
CA GLU A 144 13.14 10.53 -8.08
C GLU A 144 11.79 10.46 -7.36
N HIS A 145 11.74 9.85 -6.17
CA HIS A 145 10.54 9.78 -5.33
C HIS A 145 10.62 10.70 -4.10
N LYS A 146 11.53 11.68 -4.13
CA LYS A 146 11.66 12.66 -3.07
C LYS A 146 10.43 13.57 -3.04
N ASP A 147 9.88 13.73 -1.85
CA ASP A 147 8.72 14.57 -1.52
C ASP A 147 9.15 15.46 -0.34
N THR A 148 9.49 16.72 -0.63
CA THR A 148 10.11 17.65 0.32
C THR A 148 9.11 18.21 1.31
N ASP A 149 7.90 18.51 0.86
CA ASP A 149 6.87 19.12 1.69
C ASP A 149 5.91 18.09 2.33
N GLY A 150 6.00 16.83 1.93
CA GLY A 150 5.33 15.68 2.52
C GLY A 150 3.85 15.59 2.19
N ASP A 151 3.43 16.13 1.04
CA ASP A 151 2.04 16.09 0.58
C ASP A 151 1.70 14.83 -0.24
N SER A 152 2.67 13.91 -0.40
CA SER A 152 2.61 12.68 -1.20
C SER A 152 2.65 12.88 -2.71
N ILE A 153 3.06 14.04 -3.19
CA ILE A 153 3.40 14.31 -4.58
C ILE A 153 4.92 14.45 -4.70
N PRO A 154 5.59 13.71 -5.61
CA PRO A 154 7.03 13.85 -5.79
C PRO A 154 7.42 15.25 -6.30
N ASP A 155 8.53 15.80 -5.80
CA ASP A 155 9.08 17.12 -6.19
C ASP A 155 9.17 17.25 -7.72
N ILE A 156 9.61 16.17 -8.39
CA ILE A 156 9.79 16.13 -9.86
C ILE A 156 8.47 16.28 -10.64
N TRP A 157 7.35 15.86 -10.06
CA TRP A 157 6.02 16.03 -10.66
C TRP A 157 5.50 17.45 -10.46
N GLU A 158 5.80 18.08 -9.33
CA GLU A 158 5.45 19.48 -9.10
C GLU A 158 6.22 20.41 -10.05
N GLU A 159 7.51 20.13 -10.26
CA GLU A 159 8.38 20.93 -11.14
C GLU A 159 8.06 20.75 -12.62
N ASN A 160 7.86 19.50 -13.08
CA ASN A 160 7.65 19.19 -14.50
C ASN A 160 6.17 19.16 -14.90
N GLY A 161 5.27 19.24 -13.93
CA GLY A 161 3.84 19.14 -14.12
C GLY A 161 3.34 17.70 -14.12
N TYR A 162 2.12 17.53 -13.61
CA TYR A 162 1.36 16.29 -13.62
C TYR A 162 -0.09 16.57 -14.04
N THR A 163 -0.84 15.51 -14.33
CA THR A 163 -2.26 15.59 -14.66
C THR A 163 -3.06 14.61 -13.81
N ILE A 164 -4.35 14.92 -13.59
CA ILE A 164 -5.28 14.07 -12.84
C ILE A 164 -6.43 13.71 -13.78
N GLN A 165 -6.73 12.41 -13.86
CA GLN A 165 -7.84 11.89 -14.64
C GLN A 165 -8.63 10.88 -13.81
N ASN A 166 -9.96 11.03 -13.78
CA ASN A 166 -10.90 10.11 -13.16
C ASN A 166 -11.39 9.03 -14.15
#